data_AF-A0A0W0VW48-F1
#
_entry.id   AF-A0A0W0VW48-F1
#
_cell.length_a   1.000
_cell.length_b   1.000
_cell.length_c   1.000
_cell.angle_alpha   90.00
_cell.angle_beta   90.00
_cell.angle_gamma   90.00
#
_symmetry.space_group_name_H-M   'P 1'
#
loop_
_entity.id
_entity.type
_entity.pdbx_description
1 polymer ?
#
loop_
_entity_poly.entity_id
_entity_poly.type
_entity_poly.pdbx_seq_one_letter_code
_entity_poly.pdbx_strand_id
1 'polypeptide(L)'
;MLTDFIQQYDNQIQTFHYLLILINAILHVLFAGAVARDAGNLYQIGQRPALVSAATWAFATLIGGVVTAAIYWFIHHSTLTRPTVRENHYERS
;
A
#
# COMPACT_ATOMS: atom_id res chain seq x y z
N MET A 1 32.70 -30.00 -11.13
CA MET A 1 31.75 -30.01 -12.27
C MET A 1 30.51 -29.16 -11.98
N LEU A 2 29.65 -29.55 -11.03
CA LEU A 2 28.39 -28.83 -10.75
C LEU A 2 28.61 -27.55 -9.95
N THR A 3 29.56 -27.57 -9.01
CA THR A 3 30.03 -26.40 -8.25
C THR A 3 30.67 -25.35 -9.15
N ASP A 4 31.56 -25.75 -10.06
CA ASP A 4 32.22 -24.82 -11.00
C ASP A 4 31.20 -24.14 -11.92
N PHE A 5 30.16 -24.87 -12.34
CA PHE A 5 29.06 -24.32 -13.12
C PHE A 5 28.28 -23.27 -12.33
N ILE A 6 27.93 -23.54 -11.06
CA ILE A 6 27.26 -22.55 -10.20
C ILE A 6 28.14 -21.31 -9.98
N GLN A 7 29.43 -21.51 -9.75
CA GLN A 7 30.38 -20.43 -9.48
C GLN A 7 30.59 -19.52 -10.70
N GLN A 8 30.49 -20.07 -11.92
CA GLN A 8 30.51 -19.30 -13.16
C GLN A 8 29.34 -18.30 -13.26
N TYR A 9 28.17 -18.65 -12.71
CA TYR A 9 26.97 -17.82 -12.80
C TYR A 9 26.68 -16.95 -11.57
N ASP A 10 27.49 -17.06 -10.50
CA ASP A 10 27.23 -16.38 -9.22
C ASP A 10 27.06 -14.86 -9.40
N ASN A 11 27.97 -14.21 -10.13
CA ASN A 11 27.88 -12.77 -10.40
C ASN A 11 26.59 -12.36 -11.14
N GLN A 12 26.11 -13.18 -12.09
CA GLN A 12 24.86 -12.90 -12.79
C GLN A 12 23.66 -13.09 -11.85
N ILE A 13 23.65 -14.15 -11.04
CA ILE A 13 22.61 -14.41 -10.04
C ILE A 13 22.53 -13.25 -9.04
N GLN A 14 23.66 -12.78 -8.51
CA GLN A 14 23.71 -11.63 -7.60
C GLN A 14 23.17 -10.36 -8.27
N THR A 15 23.52 -10.12 -9.53
CA THR A 15 23.02 -8.95 -10.28
C THR A 15 21.50 -9.02 -10.46
N PHE A 16 20.95 -10.17 -10.84
CA PHE A 16 19.51 -10.38 -10.92
C PHE A 16 18.84 -10.19 -9.56
N HIS A 17 19.44 -10.71 -8.49
CA HIS A 17 18.92 -10.55 -7.14
C HIS A 17 18.83 -9.06 -6.73
N TYR A 18 19.88 -8.28 -6.96
CA TYR A 18 19.85 -6.83 -6.69
C TYR A 18 18.82 -6.09 -7.53
N LEU A 19 18.65 -6.47 -8.80
CA LEU A 19 17.64 -5.88 -9.68
C LEU A 19 16.22 -6.18 -9.16
N LEU A 20 15.96 -7.40 -8.69
CA LEU A 20 14.69 -7.76 -8.08
C LEU A 20 14.44 -6.99 -6.78
N ILE A 21 15.45 -6.83 -5.93
CA ILE A 21 15.35 -5.99 -4.72
C ILE A 21 15.02 -4.55 -5.09
N LEU A 22 15.69 -3.98 -6.09
CA LEU A 22 15.45 -2.61 -6.55
C LEU A 22 14.02 -2.43 -7.05
N ILE A 23 13.54 -3.33 -7.92
CA ILE A 23 12.16 -3.29 -8.41
C ILE A 23 11.18 -3.40 -7.24
N ASN A 24 11.43 -4.31 -6.30
CA ASN A 24 10.59 -4.49 -5.13
C ASN A 24 10.53 -3.22 -4.27
N ALA A 25 11.67 -2.57 -4.03
CA ALA A 25 11.76 -1.31 -3.30
C ALA A 25 10.99 -0.18 -4.02
N ILE A 26 11.11 -0.07 -5.35
CA ILE A 26 10.34 0.90 -6.14
C ILE A 26 8.83 0.64 -6.00
N LEU A 27 8.39 -0.62 -6.12
CA LEU A 27 6.99 -0.99 -5.93
C LEU A 27 6.49 -0.58 -4.54
N HIS A 28 7.27 -0.81 -3.48
CA HIS A 28 6.91 -0.40 -2.12
C HIS A 28 6.66 1.10 -2.01
N VAL A 29 7.54 1.93 -2.59
CA VAL A 29 7.36 3.38 -2.59
C VAL A 29 6.13 3.80 -3.38
N LEU A 30 5.88 3.17 -4.55
CA LEU A 30 4.68 3.44 -5.34
C LEU A 30 3.39 3.09 -4.58
N PHE A 31 3.35 1.95 -3.90
CA PHE A 31 2.21 1.57 -3.06
C PHE A 31 2.02 2.53 -1.88
N ALA A 32 3.10 2.91 -1.19
CA ALA A 32 3.02 3.88 -0.10
C ALA A 32 2.48 5.23 -0.59
N GLY A 33 2.94 5.71 -1.76
CA GLY A 33 2.44 6.93 -2.39
C GLY A 33 0.97 6.83 -2.82
N ALA A 34 0.55 5.69 -3.36
CA ALA A 34 -0.84 5.44 -3.74
C ALA A 34 -1.76 5.47 -2.51
N VAL A 35 -1.38 4.79 -1.42
CA VAL A 35 -2.11 4.80 -0.14
C VAL A 35 -2.16 6.21 0.45
N ALA A 36 -1.06 6.96 0.42
CA ALA A 36 -1.03 8.35 0.90
C ALA A 36 -1.99 9.24 0.13
N ARG A 37 -2.01 9.10 -1.21
CA ARG A 37 -2.90 9.87 -2.09
C ARG A 37 -4.36 9.52 -1.85
N ASP A 38 -4.68 8.23 -1.75
CA ASP A 38 -6.05 7.75 -1.54
C ASP A 38 -6.58 8.20 -0.18
N ALA A 39 -5.83 7.94 0.91
CA ALA A 39 -6.20 8.37 2.25
C ALA A 39 -6.27 9.90 2.39
N GLY A 40 -5.41 10.63 1.68
CA GLY A 40 -5.48 12.10 1.59
C GLY A 40 -6.73 12.59 0.86
N ASN A 41 -7.15 11.91 -0.20
CA ASN A 41 -8.38 12.22 -0.92
C ASN A 41 -9.62 11.97 -0.05
N LEU A 42 -9.63 10.89 0.75
CA LEU A 42 -10.66 10.64 1.76
C LEU A 42 -10.78 11.83 2.74
N TYR A 43 -9.65 12.35 3.21
CA TYR A 43 -9.64 13.51 4.12
C TYR A 43 -10.25 14.77 3.48
N GLN A 44 -10.00 15.01 2.19
CA GLN A 44 -10.55 16.14 1.45
C GLN A 44 -12.08 16.06 1.28
N ILE A 45 -12.64 14.85 1.12
CA ILE A 45 -14.10 14.62 1.05
C ILE A 45 -14.76 14.56 2.44
N GLY A 46 -14.04 14.94 3.50
CA GLY A 46 -14.53 14.98 4.89
C GLY A 46 -14.60 13.61 5.57
N GLN A 47 -14.09 12.55 4.94
CA GLN A 47 -14.00 11.21 5.52
C GLN A 47 -12.61 11.00 6.14
N ARG A 48 -12.55 10.45 7.35
CA ARG A 48 -11.27 10.14 7.98
C ARG A 48 -10.86 8.72 7.61
N PRO A 49 -9.59 8.48 7.25
CA PRO A 49 -9.08 7.11 7.09
C PRO A 49 -9.28 6.34 8.39
N ALA A 50 -9.65 5.07 8.27
CA ALA A 50 -9.92 4.22 9.42
C ALA A 50 -8.63 3.97 10.23
N LEU A 51 -8.77 3.89 11.55
CA LEU A 51 -7.74 3.59 12.56
C LEU A 51 -6.69 4.67 12.79
N VAL A 52 -6.03 5.16 11.74
CA VAL A 52 -4.89 6.08 11.84
C VAL A 52 -4.87 7.12 10.73
N SER A 53 -4.03 8.14 10.87
CA SER A 53 -3.89 9.20 9.86
C SER A 53 -3.38 8.68 8.51
N ALA A 54 -3.64 9.42 7.43
CA ALA A 54 -3.13 9.12 6.09
C ALA A 54 -1.60 8.96 6.06
N ALA A 55 -0.88 9.82 6.79
CA ALA A 55 0.57 9.77 6.91
C ALA A 55 1.05 8.48 7.62
N THR A 56 0.33 8.05 8.66
CA THR A 56 0.63 6.80 9.37
C THR A 56 0.43 5.58 8.47
N TRP A 57 -0.64 5.56 7.65
CA TRP A 57 -0.88 4.50 6.67
C TRP A 57 0.20 4.43 5.59
N ALA A 58 0.62 5.59 5.07
CA ALA A 58 1.71 5.67 4.11
C ALA A 58 3.02 5.13 4.70
N PHE A 59 3.35 5.53 5.93
CA PHE A 59 4.54 5.07 6.64
C PHE A 59 4.51 3.56 6.94
N ALA A 60 3.37 3.04 7.40
CA ALA A 60 3.19 1.61 7.62
C ALA A 60 3.33 0.80 6.33
N THR A 61 2.94 1.37 5.17
CA THR A 61 3.13 0.76 3.85
C THR A 61 4.60 0.80 3.42
N LEU A 62 5.35 1.81 3.82
CA LEU A 62 6.80 1.86 3.56
C LEU A 62 7.56 0.78 4.33
N ILE A 63 7.12 0.45 5.55
CA ILE A 63 7.74 -0.58 6.39
C ILE A 63 7.22 -1.99 6.04
N GLY A 64 5.90 -2.17 5.97
CA GLY A 64 5.26 -3.49 5.79
C GLY A 64 4.94 -3.84 4.34
N GLY A 65 5.12 -2.89 3.42
CA GLY A 65 5.05 -3.14 1.99
C GLY A 65 3.67 -3.41 1.44
N VAL A 66 3.65 -4.24 0.40
CA VAL A 66 2.42 -4.60 -0.35
C VAL A 66 1.36 -5.21 0.56
N VAL A 67 1.75 -5.94 1.61
CA VAL A 67 0.80 -6.53 2.57
C VAL A 67 0.03 -5.44 3.30
N THR A 68 0.71 -4.40 3.79
CA THR A 68 0.03 -3.27 4.44
C THR A 68 -0.88 -2.52 3.48
N ALA A 69 -0.45 -2.33 2.22
CA ALA A 69 -1.29 -1.72 1.18
C ALA A 69 -2.56 -2.56 0.93
N ALA A 70 -2.43 -3.88 0.91
CA ALA A 70 -3.57 -4.80 0.75
C ALA A 70 -4.54 -4.72 1.95
N ILE A 71 -4.03 -4.59 3.18
CA ILE A 71 -4.86 -4.38 4.38
C ILE A 71 -5.60 -3.05 4.31
N TYR A 72 -4.91 -1.96 3.96
CA TYR A 72 -5.53 -0.64 3.74
C TYR A 72 -6.67 -0.74 2.73
N TRP A 73 -6.40 -1.36 1.58
CA TRP A 73 -7.39 -1.59 0.53
C TRP A 73 -8.56 -2.42 1.05
N PHE A 74 -8.28 -3.51 1.78
CA PHE A 74 -9.32 -4.36 2.33
C PHE A 74 -10.28 -3.57 3.23
N ILE A 75 -9.76 -2.74 4.13
CA ILE A 75 -10.57 -1.94 5.06
C ILE A 75 -11.41 -0.88 4.32
N HIS A 76 -10.82 -0.16 3.36
CA HIS A 76 -11.49 0.99 2.73
C HIS A 76 -12.35 0.61 1.52
N HIS A 77 -11.93 -0.36 0.71
CA HIS A 77 -12.66 -0.77 -0.50
C HIS A 77 -13.58 -1.98 -0.28
N SER A 78 -13.31 -2.87 0.69
CA SER A 78 -14.18 -4.03 0.94
C SER A 78 -15.40 -3.64 1.77
N THR A 79 -16.19 -2.65 1.34
CA THR A 79 -17.57 -2.36 1.78
C THR A 79 -17.85 -2.16 3.28
N LEU A 80 -16.88 -2.35 4.17
CA LEU A 80 -16.97 -2.27 5.64
C LEU A 80 -17.08 -0.84 6.14
N THR A 81 -16.69 0.12 5.30
CA THR A 81 -16.69 1.55 5.63
C THR A 81 -17.65 2.31 4.72
N ARG A 82 -18.79 1.71 4.32
CA ARG A 82 -19.88 2.53 3.78
C ARG A 82 -20.35 3.45 4.90
N PRO A 83 -20.27 4.78 4.74
CA PRO A 83 -21.04 5.66 5.60
C PRO A 83 -22.49 5.26 5.36
N THR A 84 -23.18 4.82 6.41
CA THR A 84 -24.64 4.87 6.41
C THR A 84 -24.97 6.31 6.07
N VAL A 85 -25.38 6.54 4.83
CA VAL A 85 -25.87 7.82 4.34
C VAL A 85 -26.82 8.31 5.41
N ARG A 86 -26.46 9.42 6.05
CA ARG A 86 -27.26 10.03 7.10
C ARG A 86 -28.47 10.65 6.40
N GLU A 87 -29.45 9.81 6.07
CA GLU A 87 -30.83 10.19 5.77
C GLU A 87 -31.37 10.87 7.02
N ASN A 88 -31.20 12.19 7.15
CA ASN A 88 -31.84 12.98 8.21
C ASN A 88 -31.82 14.47 7.87
N HIS A 89 -32.33 14.85 6.69
CA HIS A 89 -32.51 16.28 6.40
C HIS A 89 -33.70 16.63 5.49
N TYR A 90 -34.79 15.84 5.53
CA TYR A 90 -36.05 16.19 4.85
C TYR A 90 -37.30 16.28 5.76
N GLU A 91 -37.15 16.26 7.09
CA GLU A 91 -38.28 16.43 8.02
C GLU A 91 -38.25 17.76 8.81
N ARG A 92 -38.04 18.88 8.11
CA ARG A 92 -38.47 20.19 8.63
C ARG A 92 -39.20 20.94 7.53
N SER A 93 -40.42 20.46 7.27
CA SER A 93 -41.57 21.24 6.83
C SER A 93 -41.92 22.33 7.83
#